data_AF-A0AAV4MB22-F1
#
_entry.id   AF-A0AAV4MB22-F1
#
_cell.length_a   1.000
_cell.length_b   1.000
_cell.length_c   1.000
_cell.angle_alpha   90.00
_cell.angle_beta   90.00
_cell.angle_gamma   90.00
#
_symmetry.space_group_name_H-M   'P 1'
#
loop_
_entity.id
_entity.type
_entity.pdbx_description
1 polymer ?
#
loop_
_entity_poly.entity_id
_entity_poly.type
_entity_poly.pdbx_seq_one_letter_code
_entity_poly.pdbx_strand_id
1 'polypeptide(L)'
;MVDENNDSLYQYILSYLQSILIVDAVSIPKEELEGKVAVDPSEWDTFDILSRISYCLKINDLEQALRYANQLKGEPQAVANDWMNEVKLLLETQLAVKALLAHAAAVGVQAYH
;
A
#
# COMPACT_ATOMS: atom_id res chain seq x y z
N MET A 1 1.02 34.77 -38.15
CA MET A 1 1.01 34.88 -36.67
C MET A 1 0.64 33.52 -36.11
N VAL A 2 1.64 32.66 -35.92
CA VAL A 2 1.59 31.58 -34.94
C VAL A 2 2.77 31.92 -34.07
N ASP A 3 2.45 32.56 -32.95
CA ASP A 3 3.42 33.02 -31.99
C ASP A 3 3.90 31.85 -31.14
N GLU A 4 5.10 32.03 -30.63
CA GLU A 4 5.82 31.30 -29.58
C GLU A 4 4.95 30.38 -28.71
N ASN A 5 5.37 29.12 -28.53
CA ASN A 5 5.36 28.45 -27.21
C ASN A 5 6.15 27.12 -27.24
N ASN A 6 7.47 27.29 -27.35
CA ASN A 6 8.45 26.33 -26.85
C ASN A 6 8.26 26.06 -25.34
N ASP A 7 7.45 26.89 -24.66
CA ASP A 7 7.02 26.80 -23.27
C ASP A 7 6.15 25.56 -22.96
N SER A 8 5.42 25.01 -23.94
CA SER A 8 4.52 23.87 -23.72
C SER A 8 5.24 22.54 -23.50
N LEU A 9 6.39 22.32 -24.16
CA LEU A 9 7.20 21.10 -23.99
C LEU A 9 7.89 21.07 -22.64
N TYR A 10 8.47 22.21 -22.23
CA TYR A 10 9.05 22.36 -20.90
C TYR A 10 7.98 22.22 -19.82
N GLN A 11 6.77 22.78 -20.01
CA GLN A 11 5.65 22.54 -19.11
C GLN A 11 5.31 21.07 -18.97
N TYR A 12 5.22 20.31 -20.07
CA TYR A 12 4.97 18.87 -19.99
C TYR A 12 6.09 18.14 -19.24
N ILE A 13 7.36 18.41 -19.55
CA ILE A 13 8.50 17.81 -18.86
C ILE A 13 8.48 18.16 -17.37
N LEU A 14 8.19 19.42 -17.03
CA LEU A 14 8.04 19.89 -15.65
C LEU A 14 6.84 19.24 -14.97
N SER A 15 5.71 19.02 -15.64
CA SER A 15 4.56 18.30 -15.09
C SER A 15 4.89 16.83 -14.81
N TYR A 16 5.69 16.17 -15.66
CA TYR A 16 6.18 14.82 -15.38
C TYR A 16 7.17 14.79 -14.20
N LEU A 17 8.10 15.75 -14.14
CA LEU A 17 9.07 15.87 -13.05
C LEU A 17 8.39 16.22 -11.72
N GLN A 18 7.38 17.08 -11.77
CA GLN A 18 6.50 17.44 -10.66
C GLN A 18 5.72 16.22 -10.17
N SER A 19 5.16 15.39 -11.08
CA SER A 19 4.46 14.16 -10.71
C SER A 19 5.38 13.19 -9.96
N ILE A 20 6.64 13.03 -10.41
CA ILE A 20 7.65 12.21 -9.72
C ILE A 20 7.97 12.77 -8.32
N LEU A 21 8.13 14.10 -8.20
CA LEU A 21 8.46 14.75 -6.93
C LEU A 21 7.30 14.79 -5.93
N ILE A 22 6.05 14.87 -6.39
CA ILE A 22 4.85 14.81 -5.52
C ILE A 22 4.74 13.43 -4.87
N VAL A 23 5.07 12.35 -5.59
CA VAL A 23 5.08 10.98 -5.04
C VAL A 23 6.03 10.85 -3.83
N ASP A 24 7.14 11.60 -3.82
CA ASP A 24 8.10 11.61 -2.71
C ASP A 24 7.73 12.60 -1.58
N ALA A 25 6.84 13.58 -1.84
CA ALA A 25 6.49 14.65 -0.90
C ALA A 25 5.23 14.38 -0.07
N VAL A 26 4.49 13.30 -0.31
CA VAL A 26 3.35 12.92 0.54
C VAL A 26 3.89 12.43 1.88
N SER A 27 4.01 13.36 2.82
CA SER A 27 4.24 13.08 4.25
C SER A 27 2.98 12.43 4.81
N ILE A 28 2.88 11.11 4.71
CA ILE A 28 1.78 10.33 5.27
C ILE A 28 1.69 10.62 6.78
N PRO A 29 0.57 11.19 7.28
CA PRO A 29 0.40 11.46 8.70
C PRO A 29 0.47 10.16 9.49
N LYS A 30 1.30 10.13 10.53
CA LYS A 30 1.49 8.93 11.37
C LYS A 30 0.20 8.53 12.09
N GLU A 31 -0.73 9.47 12.27
CA GLU A 31 -2.04 9.21 12.89
C GLU A 31 -2.98 8.37 12.01
N GLU A 32 -2.81 8.36 10.68
CA GLU A 32 -3.55 7.47 9.76
C GLU A 32 -3.04 6.02 9.84
N LEU A 33 -1.72 5.86 10.02
CA LEU A 33 -1.07 4.56 10.16
C LEU A 33 -1.47 3.85 11.48
N GLU A 34 -1.92 4.60 12.49
CA GLU A 34 -2.43 4.04 13.74
C GLU A 34 -3.93 3.67 13.69
N GLY A 35 -4.60 3.86 12.54
CA GLY A 35 -6.02 3.49 12.37
C GLY A 35 -7.01 4.38 13.13
N LYS A 36 -6.60 5.58 13.55
CA LYS A 36 -7.44 6.52 14.32
C LYS A 36 -8.30 7.44 13.46
N VAL A 37 -7.98 7.58 12.18
CA VAL A 37 -8.70 8.48 11.26
C VAL A 37 -9.50 7.64 10.27
N ALA A 38 -10.80 7.94 10.16
CA ALA A 38 -11.63 7.39 9.11
C ALA A 38 -11.11 7.91 7.77
N VAL A 39 -10.46 7.02 7.02
CA VAL A 39 -10.04 7.28 5.64
C VAL A 39 -11.28 7.52 4.81
N ASP A 40 -11.51 8.75 4.36
CA ASP A 40 -12.58 9.06 3.42
C ASP A 40 -12.06 8.79 1.99
N PRO A 41 -12.47 7.68 1.33
CA PRO A 41 -11.94 7.29 0.02
C PRO A 41 -12.47 8.17 -1.13
N SER A 42 -13.16 9.27 -0.81
CA SER A 42 -13.71 10.24 -1.75
C SER A 42 -12.77 11.41 -2.00
N GLU A 43 -11.84 11.66 -1.08
CA GLU A 43 -10.91 12.80 -1.13
C GLU A 43 -9.53 12.44 -1.70
N TRP A 44 -9.24 11.15 -1.92
CA TRP A 44 -7.89 10.68 -2.28
C TRP A 44 -7.78 10.28 -3.75
N ASP A 45 -6.70 10.72 -4.40
CA ASP A 45 -6.33 10.27 -5.73
C ASP A 45 -5.72 8.86 -5.66
N THR A 46 -5.78 8.11 -6.77
CA THR A 46 -5.20 6.77 -6.90
C THR A 46 -3.72 6.76 -6.50
N PHE A 47 -2.98 7.81 -6.87
CA PHE A 47 -1.57 7.95 -6.54
C PHE A 47 -1.32 8.11 -5.04
N ASP A 48 -2.21 8.79 -4.32
CA ASP A 48 -2.12 8.95 -2.86
C ASP A 48 -2.25 7.60 -2.13
N ILE A 49 -3.10 6.72 -2.65
CA ILE A 49 -3.28 5.36 -2.14
C ILE A 49 -2.04 4.51 -2.45
N LEU A 50 -1.51 4.60 -3.68
CA LEU A 50 -0.30 3.87 -4.08
C LEU A 50 0.94 4.29 -3.28
N SER A 51 1.11 5.57 -3.00
CA SER A 51 2.19 6.09 -2.14
C SER A 51 2.10 5.52 -0.73
N ARG A 52 0.89 5.38 -0.17
CA ARG A 52 0.65 4.72 1.14
C ARG A 52 0.99 3.25 1.11
N ILE A 53 0.58 2.51 0.08
CA ILE A 53 0.93 1.10 -0.10
C ILE A 53 2.46 0.93 -0.16
N SER A 54 3.14 1.75 -0.98
CA SER A 54 4.60 1.74 -1.11
C SER A 54 5.30 2.02 0.22
N TYR A 55 4.77 2.93 1.02
CA TYR A 55 5.27 3.19 2.37
C TYR A 55 5.08 1.99 3.31
N CYS A 56 3.88 1.41 3.37
CA CYS A 56 3.59 0.21 4.17
C CYS A 56 4.49 -0.98 3.79
N LEU A 57 4.78 -1.14 2.49
CA LEU A 57 5.72 -2.13 2.00
C LEU A 57 7.15 -1.90 2.50
N LYS A 58 7.62 -0.64 2.58
CA LYS A 58 8.95 -0.31 3.11
C LYS A 58 9.09 -0.65 4.60
N ILE A 59 8.03 -0.50 5.38
CA ILE A 59 8.00 -0.87 6.81
C ILE A 59 7.64 -2.35 7.05
N ASN A 60 7.44 -3.12 5.97
CA ASN A 60 7.04 -4.53 5.99
C ASN A 60 5.69 -4.79 6.69
N ASP A 61 4.80 -3.80 6.67
CA ASP A 61 3.42 -3.95 7.15
C ASP A 61 2.50 -4.33 5.98
N LEU A 62 2.46 -5.63 5.71
CA LEU A 62 1.65 -6.21 4.62
C LEU A 62 0.15 -6.13 4.89
N GLU A 63 -0.28 -6.13 6.16
CA GLU A 63 -1.70 -6.07 6.50
C GLU A 63 -2.26 -4.68 6.19
N GLN A 64 -1.53 -3.63 6.59
CA GLN A 64 -1.91 -2.26 6.31
C GLN A 64 -1.80 -1.93 4.81
N ALA A 65 -0.78 -2.44 4.13
CA ALA A 65 -0.66 -2.33 2.68
C ALA A 65 -1.88 -2.94 1.96
N LEU A 66 -2.34 -4.12 2.38
CA LEU A 66 -3.52 -4.77 1.83
C LEU A 66 -4.80 -3.96 2.09
N ARG A 67 -4.93 -3.34 3.26
CA ARG A 67 -6.07 -2.46 3.58
C ARG A 67 -6.16 -1.26 2.65
N TYR A 68 -5.04 -0.58 2.39
CA TYR A 68 -5.01 0.53 1.44
C TYR A 68 -5.27 0.05 0.00
N ALA A 69 -4.75 -1.11 -0.39
CA ALA A 69 -5.01 -1.68 -1.71
C ALA A 69 -6.50 -1.97 -1.97
N ASN A 70 -7.23 -2.40 -0.93
CA ASN A 70 -8.68 -2.60 -1.02
C ASN A 70 -9.47 -1.31 -1.28
N GLN A 71 -8.86 -0.12 -1.06
CA GLN A 71 -9.50 1.17 -1.33
C GLN A 71 -9.28 1.65 -2.77
N LEU A 72 -8.42 0.99 -3.55
CA LEU A 72 -8.25 1.26 -4.98
C LEU A 72 -9.56 0.97 -5.72
N LYS A 73 -9.84 1.75 -6.76
CA LYS A 73 -11.04 1.62 -7.61
C LYS A 73 -10.65 1.61 -9.09
N GLY A 74 -11.41 0.90 -9.92
CA GLY A 74 -11.23 0.88 -11.38
C GLY A 74 -10.03 0.03 -11.82
N GLU A 75 -9.34 0.47 -12.87
CA GLU A 75 -8.19 -0.24 -13.46
C GLU A 75 -7.01 -0.49 -12.49
N PRO A 76 -6.61 0.46 -11.63
CA PRO A 76 -5.57 0.23 -10.63
C PRO A 76 -5.90 -0.92 -9.67
N GLN A 77 -7.18 -1.09 -9.32
CA GLN A 77 -7.63 -2.19 -8.46
C GLN A 77 -7.50 -3.53 -9.19
N ALA A 78 -7.85 -3.58 -10.47
CA ALA A 78 -7.75 -4.80 -11.27
C ALA A 78 -6.30 -5.31 -11.35
N VAL A 79 -5.35 -4.40 -11.58
CA VAL A 79 -3.91 -4.75 -11.61
C VAL A 79 -3.39 -5.15 -10.23
N ALA A 80 -3.83 -4.46 -9.17
CA ALA A 80 -3.41 -4.77 -7.80
C ALA A 80 -4.02 -6.08 -7.27
N ASN A 81 -5.12 -6.57 -7.86
CA ASN A 81 -5.88 -7.70 -7.34
C ASN A 81 -5.04 -8.99 -7.24
N ASP A 82 -4.20 -9.26 -8.23
CA ASP A 82 -3.32 -10.44 -8.23
C ASP A 82 -2.34 -10.39 -7.06
N TRP A 83 -1.68 -9.24 -6.89
CA TRP A 83 -0.79 -8.99 -5.76
C TRP A 83 -1.53 -9.07 -4.41
N MET A 84 -2.74 -8.53 -4.31
CA MET A 84 -3.56 -8.58 -3.09
C MET A 84 -3.90 -10.02 -2.71
N ASN A 85 -4.17 -10.89 -3.68
CA ASN A 85 -4.43 -12.31 -3.44
C ASN A 85 -3.17 -13.04 -2.94
N GLU A 86 -2.01 -12.75 -3.51
CA GLU A 86 -0.73 -13.31 -3.05
C GLU A 86 -0.41 -12.89 -1.60
N VAL A 87 -0.59 -11.60 -1.28
CA VAL A 87 -0.38 -11.09 0.09
C VAL A 87 -1.32 -11.77 1.08
N LYS A 88 -2.59 -11.96 0.72
CA LYS A 88 -3.55 -12.68 1.56
C LYS A 88 -3.11 -14.12 1.82
N LEU A 89 -2.72 -14.85 0.76
CA LEU A 89 -2.23 -16.23 0.87
C LEU A 89 -1.00 -16.32 1.79
N LEU A 90 -0.09 -15.36 1.68
CA LEU A 90 1.10 -15.28 2.53
C LEU A 90 0.72 -15.07 4.01
N LEU A 91 -0.19 -14.14 4.30
CA LEU A 91 -0.66 -13.89 5.67
C LEU A 91 -1.37 -15.11 6.28
N GLU A 92 -2.22 -15.79 5.49
CA GLU A 92 -2.88 -17.03 5.90
C GLU A 92 -1.87 -18.15 6.20
N THR A 93 -0.83 -18.27 5.36
CA THR A 93 0.24 -19.24 5.56
C THR A 93 1.01 -18.97 6.85
N GLN A 94 1.35 -17.70 7.12
CA GLN A 94 2.01 -17.31 8.37
C GLN A 94 1.13 -17.62 9.59
N LEU A 95 -0.18 -17.40 9.50
CA LEU A 95 -1.12 -17.74 10.57
C LEU A 95 -1.17 -19.25 10.79
N ALA A 96 -1.25 -20.05 9.73
CA ALA A 96 -1.23 -21.51 9.81
C ALA A 96 0.06 -22.02 10.47
N VAL A 97 1.22 -21.47 10.10
CA VAL A 97 2.51 -21.79 10.73
C VAL A 97 2.49 -21.46 12.22
N LYS A 98 2.01 -20.27 12.61
CA LYS A 98 1.89 -19.88 14.02
C LYS A 98 0.98 -20.84 14.80
N ALA A 99 -0.15 -21.25 14.21
CA ALA A 99 -1.06 -22.21 14.81
C ALA A 99 -0.41 -23.60 15.00
N LEU A 100 0.34 -24.08 14.01
CA LEU A 100 1.09 -25.35 14.10
C LEU A 100 2.17 -25.29 15.18
N LEU A 101 2.92 -24.18 15.27
CA LEU A 101 3.93 -23.98 16.30
C LEU A 101 3.31 -23.92 17.70
N ALA A 102 2.20 -23.21 17.87
CA ALA A 102 1.47 -23.15 19.14
C ALA A 102 0.96 -24.54 19.55
N HIS A 103 0.45 -25.32 18.60
CA HIS A 103 0.03 -26.69 18.84
C HIS A 103 1.20 -27.59 19.25
N ALA A 104 2.32 -27.54 18.52
CA ALA A 104 3.52 -28.32 18.84
C ALA A 104 4.09 -27.96 20.21
N ALA A 105 4.11 -26.67 20.57
CA ALA A 105 4.53 -26.22 21.89
C ALA A 105 3.62 -26.76 23.00
N ALA A 106 2.30 -26.73 22.81
CA ALA A 106 1.35 -27.26 23.79
C ALA A 106 1.51 -28.78 23.99
N VAL A 107 1.66 -29.55 22.90
CA VAL A 107 1.90 -31.01 22.97
C VAL A 107 3.25 -31.32 23.62
N GLY A 108 4.30 -30.56 23.29
CA GLY A 108 5.63 -30.72 23.89
C GLY A 108 5.63 -30.46 25.40
N VAL A 109 4.90 -29.43 25.85
CA VAL A 109 4.72 -29.14 27.29
C VAL A 109 3.93 -30.26 27.99
N GLN A 110 2.93 -30.85 27.33
CA GLN A 110 2.18 -31.98 27.87
C GLN A 110 3.00 -33.28 27.94
N ALA A 111 3.97 -33.49 27.04
CA ALA A 111 4.83 -34.66 27.05
C ALA A 111 5.89 -34.65 28.17
N TYR A 112 6.13 -33.48 28.80
CA TYR A 112 7.10 -33.31 29.89
C TYR A 112 6.44 -33.31 31.29
N HIS A 113 5.11 -33.40 31.34
CA HIS A 113 4.30 -33.51 32.55
C HIS A 113 3.78 -34.94 32.73
#